data_AF-A0A1Y1SAJ8-F1
#
_entry.id   AF-A0A1Y1SAJ8-F1
#
_cell.length_a   1.000
_cell.length_b   1.000
_cell.length_c   1.000
_cell.angle_alpha   90.00
_cell.angle_beta   90.00
_cell.angle_gamma   90.00
#
_symmetry.space_group_name_H-M   'P 1'
#
loop_
_entity.id
_entity.type
_entity.pdbx_description
1 polymer ?
#
loop_
_entity_poly.entity_id
_entity_poly.type
_entity_poly.pdbx_seq_one_letter_code
_entity_poly.pdbx_strand_id
1 'polypeptide(L)'
;MIKRLLAIALSCMSFVACGGQLKQEEKSVVANDPRNANVDFDLFKSGKNLRYCVNNLSGEGSPMDVFRILLQTAELFKESTFEKVELCFRKKTKFLLGGVDFTVIGQEFGEQNPMYTIRTFPEKLALPDGNAAYTEHKGGVFYLMKVQMADFQDMNGKWFMNDLVSEMKAVKDAKRPKEFASDEEVF
;
A
#
# COMPACT_ATOMS: atom_id res chain seq x y z
N MET A 1 58.71 -38.90 -8.97
CA MET A 1 57.44 -38.66 -9.69
C MET A 1 56.30 -38.63 -8.66
N ILE A 2 55.92 -37.46 -8.15
CA ILE A 2 54.75 -37.31 -7.27
C ILE A 2 54.05 -36.01 -7.66
N LYS A 3 52.93 -36.10 -8.36
CA LYS A 3 52.06 -34.96 -8.69
C LYS A 3 51.12 -34.73 -7.51
N ARG A 4 51.21 -33.56 -6.87
CA ARG A 4 50.21 -33.10 -5.90
C ARG A 4 49.04 -32.50 -6.68
N LEU A 5 47.88 -33.15 -6.59
CA LEU A 5 46.60 -32.61 -7.07
C LEU A 5 46.02 -31.74 -5.96
N LEU A 6 45.95 -30.44 -6.21
CA LEU A 6 45.26 -29.47 -5.37
C LEU A 6 43.78 -29.45 -5.83
N ALA A 7 42.87 -29.97 -5.02
CA ALA A 7 41.44 -29.86 -5.28
C ALA A 7 40.93 -28.54 -4.68
N ILE A 8 40.60 -27.57 -5.54
CA ILE A 8 39.93 -26.33 -5.15
C ILE A 8 38.43 -26.61 -5.18
N ALA A 9 37.81 -26.72 -4.00
CA ALA A 9 36.36 -26.80 -3.86
C ALA A 9 35.77 -25.40 -4.08
N LEU A 10 35.22 -25.16 -5.27
CA LEU A 10 34.48 -23.94 -5.59
C LEU A 10 33.08 -24.08 -5.00
N SER A 11 32.86 -23.53 -3.81
CA SER A 11 31.52 -23.41 -3.22
C SER A 11 30.77 -22.28 -3.93
N CYS A 12 29.91 -22.62 -4.88
CA CYS A 12 28.93 -21.70 -5.44
C CYS A 12 27.86 -21.42 -4.36
N MET A 13 28.08 -20.36 -3.58
CA MET A 13 27.04 -19.80 -2.71
C MET A 13 26.01 -19.10 -3.59
N SER A 14 24.96 -19.83 -3.97
CA SER A 14 23.81 -19.23 -4.64
C SER A 14 23.10 -18.32 -3.63
N PHE A 15 23.21 -17.01 -3.82
CA PHE A 15 22.37 -16.05 -3.10
C PHE A 15 20.91 -16.25 -3.55
N VAL A 16 20.21 -17.17 -2.89
CA VAL A 16 18.75 -17.16 -2.92
C VAL A 16 18.36 -15.89 -2.19
N ALA A 17 17.92 -14.87 -2.95
CA ALA A 17 17.35 -13.66 -2.38
C ALA A 17 16.01 -14.03 -1.72
N CYS A 18 16.08 -14.53 -0.48
CA CYS A 18 14.90 -14.77 0.34
C CYS A 18 14.23 -13.42 0.61
N GLY A 19 12.98 -13.30 0.18
CA GLY A 19 12.11 -12.21 0.60
C GLY A 19 11.83 -12.25 2.10
N GLY A 20 11.38 -11.13 2.65
CA GLY A 20 11.17 -11.00 4.08
C GLY A 20 10.27 -9.84 4.45
N GLN A 21 9.71 -9.93 5.65
CA GLN A 21 8.92 -8.88 6.26
C GLN A 21 9.82 -7.74 6.73
N LEU A 22 9.39 -6.49 6.53
CA LEU A 22 10.14 -5.27 6.86
C LEU A 22 9.61 -4.64 8.16
N LYS A 23 9.60 -5.43 9.25
CA LYS A 23 9.00 -5.03 10.53
C LYS A 23 9.69 -3.84 11.19
N GLN A 24 10.97 -3.61 10.92
CA GLN A 24 11.69 -2.48 11.51
C GLN A 24 11.29 -1.18 10.81
N GLU A 25 11.14 -1.22 9.50
CA GLU A 25 10.71 -0.12 8.65
C GLU A 25 9.26 0.27 8.95
N GLU A 26 8.36 -0.72 9.05
CA GLU A 26 6.97 -0.50 9.53
C GLU A 26 6.94 0.26 10.84
N LYS A 27 7.69 -0.21 11.86
CA LYS A 27 7.77 0.43 13.17
C LYS A 27 8.33 1.84 13.10
N SER A 28 9.36 2.07 12.29
CA SER A 28 9.95 3.39 12.14
C SER A 28 8.96 4.38 11.55
N VAL A 29 8.21 4.00 10.51
CA VAL A 29 7.19 4.87 9.90
C VAL A 29 6.10 5.22 10.92
N VAL A 30 5.61 4.24 11.68
CA VAL A 30 4.59 4.49 12.72
C VAL A 30 5.12 5.38 13.83
N ALA A 31 6.34 5.14 14.32
CA ALA A 31 6.92 5.90 15.43
C ALA A 31 7.25 7.36 15.07
N ASN A 32 7.54 7.64 13.81
CA ASN A 32 7.91 8.98 13.35
C ASN A 32 6.72 9.95 13.22
N ASP A 33 5.49 9.46 13.19
CA ASP A 33 4.30 10.31 13.07
C ASP A 33 3.12 9.71 13.85
N PRO A 34 2.69 10.32 14.98
CA PRO A 34 1.63 9.77 15.84
C PRO A 34 0.27 9.63 15.12
N ARG A 35 0.06 10.34 14.00
CA ARG A 35 -1.14 10.20 13.17
C ARG A 35 -1.24 8.81 12.51
N ASN A 36 -0.14 8.04 12.48
CA ASN A 36 -0.09 6.68 11.94
C ASN A 36 -0.75 5.61 12.81
N ALA A 37 -1.09 5.94 14.07
CA ALA A 37 -1.52 4.94 15.05
C ALA A 37 -2.77 4.13 14.63
N ASN A 38 -3.60 4.67 13.74
CA ASN A 38 -4.87 4.08 13.35
C ASN A 38 -4.82 3.18 12.10
N VAL A 39 -3.64 3.00 11.50
CA VAL A 39 -3.47 2.20 10.28
C VAL A 39 -2.63 0.96 10.60
N ASP A 40 -3.21 -0.21 10.36
CA ASP A 40 -2.49 -1.48 10.40
C ASP A 40 -2.06 -1.84 8.98
N PHE A 41 -0.75 -1.96 8.77
CA PHE A 41 -0.16 -2.28 7.48
C PHE A 41 1.08 -3.16 7.62
N ASP A 42 1.40 -3.85 6.54
CA ASP A 42 2.56 -4.72 6.40
C ASP A 42 3.42 -4.29 5.21
N LEU A 43 4.73 -4.38 5.38
CA LEU A 43 5.72 -4.23 4.33
C LEU A 43 6.45 -5.57 4.12
N PHE A 44 6.51 -6.02 2.87
CA PHE A 44 7.20 -7.25 2.50
C PHE A 44 8.04 -7.04 1.25
N LYS A 45 9.31 -7.45 1.29
CA LYS A 45 10.21 -7.40 0.13
C LYS A 45 10.39 -8.79 -0.45
N SER A 46 10.32 -8.92 -1.77
CA SER A 46 10.63 -10.15 -2.50
C SER A 46 11.46 -9.84 -3.73
N GLY A 47 12.76 -10.14 -3.68
CA GLY A 47 13.69 -9.71 -4.73
C GLY A 47 13.68 -8.19 -4.87
N LYS A 48 13.31 -7.71 -6.07
CA LYS A 48 13.18 -6.28 -6.39
C LYS A 48 11.76 -5.74 -6.26
N ASN A 49 10.84 -6.49 -5.67
CA ASN A 49 9.46 -6.05 -5.46
C ASN A 49 9.24 -5.68 -3.99
N LEU A 50 8.54 -4.58 -3.77
CA LEU A 50 7.99 -4.21 -2.47
C LEU A 50 6.48 -4.49 -2.48
N ARG A 51 5.94 -4.98 -1.38
CA ARG A 51 4.50 -5.05 -1.15
C ARG A 51 4.16 -4.19 0.04
N TYR A 52 3.27 -3.24 -0.17
CA TYR A 52 2.64 -2.42 0.84
C TYR A 52 1.21 -2.93 1.02
N CYS A 53 0.90 -3.49 2.20
CA CYS A 53 -0.40 -4.09 2.46
C CYS A 53 -1.15 -3.40 3.57
N VAL A 54 -2.31 -2.85 3.26
CA VAL A 54 -3.25 -2.41 4.29
C VAL A 54 -3.95 -3.64 4.85
N ASN A 55 -3.97 -3.75 6.17
CA ASN A 55 -4.68 -4.82 6.86
C ASN A 55 -5.94 -4.29 7.51
N ASN A 56 -5.88 -3.13 8.15
CA ASN A 56 -7.03 -2.56 8.83
C ASN A 56 -6.91 -1.04 8.98
N LEU A 57 -8.07 -0.40 9.17
CA LEU A 57 -8.18 1.00 9.56
C LEU A 57 -9.09 1.05 10.80
N SER A 58 -8.55 1.51 11.92
CA SER A 58 -9.27 1.51 13.21
C SER A 58 -9.67 2.90 13.66
N GLY A 59 -10.68 2.98 14.52
CA GLY A 59 -11.10 4.24 15.15
C GLY A 59 -11.46 5.31 14.13
N GLU A 60 -10.79 6.45 14.22
CA GLU A 60 -10.98 7.61 13.34
C GLU A 60 -10.01 7.65 12.14
N GLY A 61 -9.33 6.53 11.84
CA GLY A 61 -8.44 6.45 10.69
C GLY A 61 -9.15 6.78 9.37
N SER A 62 -8.42 7.39 8.45
CA SER A 62 -8.93 7.81 7.14
C SER A 62 -8.08 7.29 5.97
N PRO A 63 -8.60 7.31 4.73
CA PRO A 63 -7.79 7.05 3.54
C PRO A 63 -6.58 7.97 3.39
N MET A 64 -6.66 9.19 3.92
CA MET A 64 -5.53 10.11 3.93
C MET A 64 -4.40 9.63 4.85
N ASP A 65 -4.71 8.92 5.94
CA ASP A 65 -3.69 8.35 6.82
C ASP A 65 -2.95 7.21 6.16
N VAL A 66 -3.69 6.32 5.48
CA VAL A 66 -3.10 5.25 4.66
C VAL A 66 -2.19 5.85 3.59
N PHE A 67 -2.67 6.86 2.86
CA PHE A 67 -1.88 7.48 1.81
C PHE A 67 -0.64 8.20 2.37
N ARG A 68 -0.76 8.88 3.51
CA ARG A 68 0.39 9.51 4.18
C ARG A 68 1.45 8.49 4.57
N ILE A 69 1.07 7.33 5.10
CA ILE A 69 2.01 6.24 5.39
C ILE A 69 2.68 5.73 4.13
N LEU A 70 1.95 5.59 3.02
CA LEU A 70 2.53 5.21 1.74
C LEU A 70 3.62 6.20 1.30
N LEU A 71 3.36 7.51 1.42
CA LEU A 71 4.34 8.54 1.08
C LEU A 71 5.56 8.52 2.01
N GLN A 72 5.35 8.37 3.32
CA GLN A 72 6.44 8.23 4.29
C GLN A 72 7.27 6.95 4.05
N THR A 73 6.61 5.88 3.60
CA THR A 73 7.30 4.65 3.20
C THR A 73 8.12 4.88 1.93
N ALA A 74 7.60 5.63 0.96
CA ALA A 74 8.35 6.01 -0.24
C ALA A 74 9.59 6.83 0.13
N GLU A 75 9.46 7.81 1.02
CA GLU A 75 10.58 8.60 1.52
C GLU A 75 11.64 7.72 2.19
N LEU A 76 11.22 6.79 3.07
CA LEU A 76 12.12 5.85 3.74
C LEU A 76 12.97 5.05 2.75
N PHE A 77 12.40 4.72 1.58
CA PHE A 77 13.07 3.94 0.54
C PHE A 77 13.53 4.77 -0.67
N LYS A 78 13.68 6.09 -0.56
CA LYS A 78 14.02 6.97 -1.70
C LYS A 78 15.37 6.68 -2.37
N GLU A 79 16.27 5.99 -1.66
CA GLU A 79 17.57 5.53 -2.20
C GLU A 79 17.55 4.07 -2.68
N SER A 80 16.41 3.38 -2.55
CA SER A 80 16.24 2.00 -3.00
C SER A 80 15.72 1.94 -4.43
N THR A 81 16.02 0.84 -5.11
CA THR A 81 15.46 0.52 -6.42
C THR A 81 14.52 -0.68 -6.34
N PHE A 82 13.29 -0.48 -6.79
CA PHE A 82 12.31 -1.54 -6.95
C PHE A 82 11.92 -1.67 -8.43
N GLU A 83 11.49 -2.85 -8.85
CA GLU A 83 10.82 -3.04 -10.14
C GLU A 83 9.37 -2.57 -10.05
N LYS A 84 8.67 -2.96 -8.99
CA LYS A 84 7.31 -2.52 -8.70
C LYS A 84 7.00 -2.53 -7.21
N VAL A 85 6.00 -1.75 -6.84
CA VAL A 85 5.35 -1.75 -5.53
C VAL A 85 3.93 -2.27 -5.66
N GLU A 86 3.63 -3.37 -4.99
CA GLU A 86 2.30 -3.96 -4.92
C GLU A 86 1.50 -3.28 -3.80
N LEU A 87 0.41 -2.61 -4.15
CA LEU A 87 -0.54 -2.06 -3.19
C LEU A 87 -1.61 -3.12 -2.94
N CYS A 88 -1.66 -3.66 -1.72
CA CYS A 88 -2.62 -4.71 -1.36
C CYS A 88 -3.54 -4.33 -0.20
N PHE A 89 -4.64 -5.06 -0.11
CA PHE A 89 -5.49 -5.13 1.06
C PHE A 89 -5.67 -6.59 1.44
N ARG A 90 -5.49 -6.95 2.71
CA ARG A 90 -5.63 -8.35 3.20
C ARG A 90 -4.83 -9.36 2.35
N LYS A 91 -3.57 -9.02 2.03
CA LYS A 91 -2.65 -9.80 1.19
C LYS A 91 -3.07 -9.99 -0.27
N LYS A 92 -4.18 -9.37 -0.72
CA LYS A 92 -4.61 -9.38 -2.12
C LYS A 92 -4.16 -8.10 -2.80
N THR A 93 -3.29 -8.22 -3.82
CA THR A 93 -2.84 -7.09 -4.63
C THR A 93 -4.02 -6.48 -5.39
N LYS A 94 -4.11 -5.15 -5.32
CA LYS A 94 -5.18 -4.34 -5.91
C LYS A 94 -4.64 -3.46 -7.03
N PHE A 95 -3.48 -2.87 -6.79
CA PHE A 95 -2.78 -2.03 -7.75
C PHE A 95 -1.28 -2.32 -7.75
N LEU A 96 -0.65 -1.95 -8.85
CA LEU A 96 0.79 -1.94 -9.02
C LEU A 96 1.23 -0.51 -9.27
N LEU A 97 2.32 -0.11 -8.62
CA LEU A 97 3.01 1.16 -8.87
C LEU A 97 4.40 0.84 -9.40
N GLY A 98 4.85 1.55 -10.44
CA GLY A 98 6.21 1.41 -10.96
C GLY A 98 7.23 1.77 -9.89
N GLY A 99 8.32 1.00 -9.77
CA GLY A 99 9.34 1.31 -8.77
C GLY A 99 10.03 2.65 -8.99
N VAL A 100 10.18 3.08 -10.25
CA VAL A 100 10.66 4.43 -10.59
C VAL A 100 9.74 5.52 -10.06
N ASP A 101 8.42 5.39 -10.27
CA ASP A 101 7.44 6.33 -9.73
C ASP A 101 7.47 6.38 -8.20
N PHE A 102 7.61 5.22 -7.56
CA PHE A 102 7.73 5.14 -6.10
C PHE A 102 8.97 5.87 -5.57
N THR A 103 10.11 5.69 -6.24
CA THR A 103 11.35 6.42 -5.91
C THR A 103 11.19 7.92 -6.07
N VAL A 104 10.60 8.38 -7.18
CA VAL A 104 10.35 9.81 -7.43
C VAL A 104 9.46 10.39 -6.33
N ILE A 105 8.37 9.70 -5.97
CA ILE A 105 7.48 10.13 -4.88
C ILE A 105 8.25 10.26 -3.56
N GLY A 106 9.16 9.32 -3.25
CA GLY A 106 9.96 9.36 -2.04
C GLY A 106 10.99 10.49 -2.02
N GLN A 107 11.56 10.84 -3.18
CA GLN A 107 12.51 11.95 -3.32
C GLN A 107 11.81 13.32 -3.22
N GLU A 108 10.60 13.43 -3.77
CA GLU A 108 9.81 14.66 -3.77
C GLU A 108 9.07 14.92 -2.45
N PHE A 109 8.98 13.91 -1.57
CA PHE A 109 8.29 14.04 -0.29
C PHE A 109 8.97 15.09 0.60
N GLY A 110 8.18 16.08 1.05
CA GLY A 110 8.67 17.22 1.84
C GLY A 110 9.14 18.42 1.00
N GLU A 111 9.40 18.23 -0.30
CA GLU A 111 9.79 19.30 -1.22
C GLU A 111 8.62 19.78 -2.11
N GLN A 112 7.83 18.84 -2.62
CA GLN A 112 6.67 19.15 -3.49
C GLN A 112 5.40 19.42 -2.69
N ASN A 113 4.46 20.12 -3.33
CA ASN A 113 3.12 20.28 -2.77
C ASN A 113 2.41 18.92 -2.72
N PRO A 114 2.08 18.38 -1.53
CA PRO A 114 1.47 17.06 -1.39
C PRO A 114 0.14 16.93 -2.15
N MET A 115 -0.56 18.04 -2.39
CA MET A 115 -1.78 18.05 -3.20
C MET A 115 -1.55 17.68 -4.66
N TYR A 116 -0.36 17.94 -5.20
CA TYR A 116 -0.03 17.52 -6.56
C TYR A 116 0.08 16.00 -6.63
N THR A 117 0.90 15.41 -5.75
CA THR A 117 1.07 13.96 -5.65
C THR A 117 -0.27 13.25 -5.41
N ILE A 118 -1.11 13.73 -4.49
CA ILE A 118 -2.44 13.14 -4.22
C ILE A 118 -3.29 13.08 -5.49
N ARG A 119 -3.34 14.18 -6.26
CA ARG A 119 -4.19 14.27 -7.45
C ARG A 119 -3.70 13.41 -8.61
N THR A 120 -2.40 13.33 -8.82
CA THR A 120 -1.84 12.61 -9.98
C THR A 120 -1.47 11.16 -9.67
N PHE A 121 -1.47 10.75 -8.40
CA PHE A 121 -1.10 9.39 -8.00
C PHE A 121 -1.91 8.29 -8.68
N PRO A 122 -3.25 8.38 -8.82
CA PRO A 122 -4.04 7.31 -9.46
C PRO A 122 -3.59 7.03 -10.90
N GLU A 123 -3.19 8.05 -11.65
CA GLU A 123 -2.74 7.95 -13.05
C GLU A 123 -1.45 7.11 -13.20
N LYS A 124 -0.67 6.96 -12.11
CA LYS A 124 0.57 6.16 -12.06
C LYS A 124 0.31 4.67 -11.79
N LEU A 125 -0.92 4.28 -11.51
CA LEU A 125 -1.26 2.92 -11.10
C LEU A 125 -1.62 2.03 -12.29
N ALA A 126 -1.21 0.78 -12.21
CA ALA A 126 -1.68 -0.31 -13.04
C ALA A 126 -2.50 -1.31 -12.21
N LEU A 127 -3.39 -2.03 -12.89
CA LEU A 127 -4.08 -3.20 -12.37
C LEU A 127 -3.11 -4.40 -12.31
N PRO A 128 -3.45 -5.48 -11.58
CA PRO A 128 -2.58 -6.67 -11.49
C PRO A 128 -2.33 -7.38 -12.83
N ASP A 129 -3.20 -7.14 -13.83
CA ASP A 129 -3.04 -7.62 -15.21
C ASP A 129 -2.08 -6.76 -16.05
N GLY A 130 -1.58 -5.65 -15.49
CA GLY A 130 -0.65 -4.71 -16.14
C GLY A 130 -1.30 -3.56 -16.90
N ASN A 131 -2.63 -3.55 -17.06
CA ASN A 131 -3.33 -2.44 -17.70
C ASN A 131 -3.32 -1.20 -16.80
N ALA A 132 -3.32 0.01 -17.38
CA ALA A 132 -3.47 1.24 -16.61
C ALA A 132 -4.79 1.20 -15.81
N ALA A 133 -4.72 1.53 -14.52
CA ALA A 133 -5.89 1.55 -13.65
C ALA A 133 -6.74 2.80 -13.85
N TYR A 134 -6.10 3.90 -14.23
CA TYR A 134 -6.70 5.20 -14.49
C TYR A 134 -6.12 5.79 -15.77
N THR A 135 -6.92 6.59 -16.46
CA THR A 135 -6.49 7.33 -17.64
C THR A 135 -5.91 8.68 -17.22
N GLU A 136 -4.86 9.14 -17.90
CA GLU A 136 -4.40 10.52 -17.74
C GLU A 136 -5.46 11.51 -18.21
N HIS A 137 -5.71 12.54 -17.41
CA HIS A 137 -6.67 13.59 -17.75
C HIS A 137 -5.99 14.80 -18.40
N LYS A 138 -6.67 15.41 -19.36
CA LYS A 138 -6.26 16.66 -20.01
C LYS A 138 -7.40 17.67 -19.94
N GLY A 139 -7.08 18.95 -19.73
CA GLY A 139 -8.07 20.02 -19.68
C GLY A 139 -7.64 21.22 -18.83
N GLY A 140 -8.60 22.10 -18.53
CA GLY A 140 -8.36 23.24 -17.64
C GLY A 140 -8.19 22.82 -16.17
N VAL A 141 -7.50 23.66 -15.39
CA VAL A 141 -7.09 23.33 -14.01
C VAL A 141 -8.26 22.90 -13.10
N PHE A 142 -9.42 23.56 -13.19
CA PHE A 142 -10.60 23.21 -12.38
C PHE A 142 -11.18 21.85 -12.75
N TYR A 143 -11.23 21.54 -14.05
CA TYR A 143 -11.68 20.23 -14.53
C TYR A 143 -10.72 19.15 -14.05
N LEU A 144 -9.40 19.34 -14.27
CA LEU A 144 -8.37 18.40 -13.85
C LEU A 144 -8.43 18.11 -12.36
N MET A 145 -8.48 19.15 -11.52
CA MET A 145 -8.58 18.98 -10.07
C MET A 145 -9.81 18.16 -9.67
N LYS A 146 -10.97 18.39 -10.31
CA LYS A 146 -12.20 17.66 -10.00
C LYS A 146 -12.07 16.16 -10.35
N VAL A 147 -11.63 15.84 -11.57
CA VAL A 147 -11.56 14.44 -12.03
C VAL A 147 -10.46 13.66 -11.30
N GLN A 148 -9.30 14.28 -11.08
CA GLN A 148 -8.19 13.67 -10.36
C GLN A 148 -8.52 13.38 -8.89
N MET A 149 -9.25 14.28 -8.22
CA MET A 149 -9.72 14.02 -6.86
C MET A 149 -10.80 12.93 -6.82
N ALA A 150 -11.65 12.84 -7.85
CA ALA A 150 -12.61 11.75 -7.96
C ALA A 150 -11.91 10.40 -8.15
N ASP A 151 -10.87 10.35 -8.99
CA ASP A 151 -10.04 9.16 -9.18
C ASP A 151 -9.32 8.76 -7.89
N PHE A 152 -8.78 9.72 -7.15
CA PHE A 152 -8.16 9.44 -5.86
C PHE A 152 -9.15 8.86 -4.84
N GLN A 153 -10.37 9.39 -4.78
CA GLN A 153 -11.42 8.84 -3.92
C GLN A 153 -11.82 7.42 -4.35
N ASP A 154 -12.04 7.20 -5.64
CA ASP A 154 -12.39 5.90 -6.22
C ASP A 154 -11.28 4.86 -5.99
N MET A 155 -10.02 5.26 -6.17
CA MET A 155 -8.84 4.43 -5.91
C MET A 155 -8.82 3.93 -4.47
N ASN A 156 -9.04 4.80 -3.48
CA ASN A 156 -9.09 4.38 -2.08
C ASN A 156 -10.26 3.42 -1.80
N GLY A 157 -11.40 3.66 -2.46
CA GLY A 157 -12.54 2.74 -2.54
C GLY A 157 -12.12 1.33 -2.96
N LYS A 158 -11.53 1.22 -4.15
CA LYS A 158 -11.11 -0.04 -4.78
C LYS A 158 -9.92 -0.70 -4.08
N TRP A 159 -9.04 0.09 -3.48
CA TRP A 159 -7.87 -0.42 -2.77
C TRP A 159 -8.28 -1.16 -1.51
N PHE A 160 -9.02 -0.53 -0.60
CA PHE A 160 -9.34 -1.17 0.69
C PHE A 160 -10.69 -0.77 1.28
N MET A 161 -11.21 0.43 1.03
CA MET A 161 -12.39 0.93 1.74
C MET A 161 -13.66 0.14 1.44
N ASN A 162 -13.89 -0.25 0.18
CA ASN A 162 -15.11 -1.00 -0.19
C ASN A 162 -15.15 -2.36 0.51
N ASP A 163 -14.02 -3.06 0.55
CA ASP A 163 -13.90 -4.36 1.21
C ASP A 163 -14.03 -4.20 2.73
N LEU A 164 -13.32 -3.22 3.32
CA LEU A 164 -13.37 -2.95 4.75
C LEU A 164 -14.79 -2.62 5.23
N VAL A 165 -15.49 -1.72 4.54
CA VAL A 165 -16.88 -1.34 4.90
C VAL A 165 -17.83 -2.53 4.76
N SER A 166 -17.64 -3.35 3.72
CA SER A 166 -18.41 -4.58 3.51
C SER A 166 -18.20 -5.58 4.65
N GLU A 167 -16.95 -5.81 5.05
CA GLU A 167 -16.57 -6.65 6.19
C GLU A 167 -17.20 -6.16 7.49
N MET A 168 -17.11 -4.84 7.77
CA MET A 168 -17.69 -4.24 8.97
C MET A 168 -19.21 -4.39 9.02
N LYS A 169 -19.89 -4.19 7.87
CA LYS A 169 -21.33 -4.37 7.76
C LYS A 169 -21.71 -5.83 8.02
N ALA A 170 -21.00 -6.78 7.40
CA ALA A 170 -21.25 -8.20 7.62
C ALA A 170 -21.10 -8.61 9.09
N VAL A 171 -20.08 -8.09 9.79
CA VAL A 171 -19.88 -8.34 11.23
C VAL A 171 -21.02 -7.73 12.06
N LYS A 172 -21.46 -6.52 11.74
CA LYS A 172 -22.58 -5.86 12.43
C LYS A 172 -23.90 -6.64 12.23
N ASP A 173 -24.17 -7.05 11.01
CA ASP A 173 -25.40 -7.79 10.66
C ASP A 173 -25.40 -9.18 11.31
N ALA A 174 -24.24 -9.84 11.42
CA ALA A 174 -24.11 -11.12 12.13
C ALA A 174 -24.37 -11.00 13.65
N LYS A 175 -24.12 -9.83 14.24
CA LYS A 175 -24.39 -9.54 15.67
C LYS A 175 -25.80 -9.03 15.93
N ARG A 176 -26.59 -8.75 14.89
CA ARG A 176 -27.95 -8.22 15.06
C ARG A 176 -28.87 -9.31 15.64
N PRO A 177 -29.65 -9.02 16.70
CA PRO A 177 -30.65 -9.95 17.21
C PRO A 177 -31.61 -10.35 16.08
N LYS A 178 -31.88 -11.65 15.96
CA LYS A 178 -32.84 -12.19 14.98
C LYS A 178 -34.27 -12.14 15.50
N GLU A 179 -34.43 -12.15 16.81
CA GLU A 179 -35.69 -11.97 17.52
C GLU A 179 -35.54 -10.74 18.41
N PHE A 180 -36.51 -9.85 18.30
CA PHE A 180 -36.68 -8.73 19.22
C PHE A 180 -37.70 -9.16 20.27
N ALA A 181 -37.53 -8.72 21.52
CA ALA A 181 -38.53 -8.92 22.57
C ALA A 181 -39.89 -8.39 22.07
N SER A 182 -40.97 -9.11 22.35
CA SER A 182 -42.31 -8.64 21.99
C SER A 182 -42.61 -7.33 22.71
N ASP A 183 -43.45 -6.47 22.11
CA ASP A 183 -43.82 -5.18 22.71
C ASP A 183 -44.38 -5.35 24.14
N GLU A 184 -45.01 -6.49 24.43
CA GLU A 184 -45.54 -6.89 25.75
C GLU A 184 -44.47 -7.18 26.82
N GLU A 185 -43.21 -7.39 26.43
CA GLU A 185 -42.07 -7.59 27.36
C GLU A 185 -41.28 -6.31 27.59
N VAL A 186 -41.52 -5.25 26.80
CA VAL A 186 -40.77 -3.99 26.81
C VAL A 186 -41.58 -2.83 27.43
N PHE A 187 -42.91 -2.91 27.38
CA PHE A 187 -43.86 -1.92 27.93
C PHE A 187 -44.71 -2.52 29.05
#